data_AF-A0A2N7DG47-F1
#
_entry.id   AF-A0A2N7DG47-F1
#
_cell.length_a   1.000
_cell.length_b   1.000
_cell.length_c   1.000
_cell.angle_alpha   90.00
_cell.angle_beta   90.00
_cell.angle_gamma   90.00
#
_symmetry.space_group_name_H-M   'P 1'
#
loop_
_entity.id
_entity.type
_entity.pdbx_description
1 polymer ?
#
loop_
_entity_poly.entity_id
_entity_poly.type
_entity_poly.pdbx_seq_one_letter_code
_entity_poly.pdbx_strand_id
1 'polypeptide(L)'
;MTNFQYYFHQLPCFNCKKTLVSTDLGWLTATMKDDVLAQVAEIIAQGNIEPDLSVNVTCTKDEARNYLLLNFFGYSEEELADQIEASDEKEVADEIAELLEGGNEVAVFEHEIALQSCVDCGVSE
;
A
#
# COMPACT_ATOMS: atom_id res chain seq x y z
N MET A 1 10.97 -15.30 -6.66
CA MET A 1 11.07 -14.31 -5.58
C MET A 1 10.75 -12.97 -6.18
N THR A 2 9.73 -12.31 -5.64
CA THR A 2 9.34 -10.98 -6.07
C THR A 2 10.31 -9.95 -5.47
N ASN A 3 10.32 -8.71 -5.97
CA ASN A 3 11.08 -7.62 -5.34
C ASN A 3 10.27 -6.92 -4.23
N PHE A 4 9.14 -7.49 -3.82
CA PHE A 4 8.29 -6.95 -2.78
C PHE A 4 8.83 -7.29 -1.40
N GLN A 5 8.62 -6.38 -0.46
CA GLN A 5 8.89 -6.59 0.95
C GLN A 5 7.74 -6.00 1.75
N TYR A 6 7.46 -6.59 2.91
CA TYR A 6 6.50 -6.04 3.84
C TYR A 6 7.11 -4.88 4.62
N TYR A 7 6.50 -3.70 4.54
CA TYR A 7 7.06 -2.50 5.17
C TYR A 7 6.21 -1.97 6.32
N PHE A 8 6.92 -1.54 7.36
CA PHE A 8 6.39 -0.66 8.39
C PHE A 8 7.12 0.69 8.34
N HIS A 9 6.42 1.76 8.71
CA HIS A 9 7.01 3.09 8.84
C HIS A 9 6.47 3.85 10.04
N GLN A 10 7.29 4.75 10.59
CA GLN A 10 6.89 5.60 11.72
C GLN A 10 6.09 6.80 11.18
N LEU A 11 4.77 6.79 11.37
CA LEU A 11 3.87 7.86 10.93
C LEU A 11 3.16 8.51 12.12
N PRO A 12 2.74 9.79 12.00
CA PRO A 12 1.96 10.44 13.05
C PRO A 12 0.66 9.69 13.32
N CYS A 13 0.37 9.44 14.59
CA CYS A 13 -0.89 8.83 15.00
C CYS A 13 -2.06 9.79 14.71
N PHE A 14 -3.21 9.26 14.25
CA PHE A 14 -4.32 10.13 13.86
C PHE A 14 -5.01 10.85 15.05
N ASN A 15 -4.83 10.37 16.29
CA ASN A 15 -5.38 11.02 17.49
C ASN A 15 -4.73 12.38 17.80
N CYS A 16 -3.40 12.44 17.95
CA CYS A 16 -2.70 13.69 18.31
C CYS A 16 -1.84 14.29 17.21
N LYS A 17 -1.66 13.58 16.09
CA LYS A 17 -0.94 14.07 14.91
C LYS A 17 0.54 14.40 15.17
N LYS A 18 1.09 13.94 16.29
CA LYS A 18 2.46 14.26 16.76
C LYS A 18 3.27 13.02 17.12
N THR A 19 2.70 12.13 17.92
CA THR A 19 3.37 10.89 18.31
C THR A 19 3.52 9.99 17.09
N LEU A 20 4.75 9.60 16.80
CA LEU A 20 5.03 8.64 15.73
C LEU A 20 4.77 7.23 16.24
N VAL A 21 4.06 6.46 15.42
CA VAL A 21 3.68 5.08 15.68
C VAL A 21 4.00 4.23 14.47
N SER A 22 4.28 2.94 14.70
CA SER A 22 4.55 2.00 13.61
C SER A 22 3.27 1.73 12.83
N THR A 23 3.19 2.24 11.60
CA THR A 23 2.09 2.03 10.66
C THR A 23 2.52 1.02 9.60
N ASP A 24 1.59 0.14 9.28
CA ASP A 24 1.71 -0.84 8.21
C ASP A 24 1.57 -0.16 6.84
N LEU A 25 2.49 -0.42 5.93
CA LEU A 25 2.43 0.06 4.55
C LEU A 25 2.07 -1.04 3.55
N GLY A 26 1.97 -2.30 3.97
CA GLY A 26 1.75 -3.45 3.10
C GLY A 26 3.00 -3.93 2.37
N TRP A 27 2.77 -4.76 1.36
CA TRP A 27 3.80 -5.31 0.48
C TRP A 27 4.10 -4.35 -0.67
N LEU A 28 5.31 -3.78 -0.69
CA LEU A 28 5.72 -2.83 -1.72
C LEU A 28 7.12 -3.17 -2.24
N THR A 29 7.46 -2.71 -3.45
CA THR A 29 8.87 -2.63 -3.85
C THR A 29 9.54 -1.43 -3.17
N ALA A 30 10.88 -1.37 -3.22
CA ALA A 30 11.61 -0.24 -2.63
C ALA A 30 11.20 1.11 -3.24
N THR A 31 11.02 1.16 -4.57
CA THR A 31 10.56 2.38 -5.27
C THR A 31 9.15 2.77 -4.86
N MET A 32 8.22 1.81 -4.83
CA MET A 32 6.82 2.06 -4.44
C MET A 32 6.73 2.60 -3.01
N LYS A 33 7.53 2.06 -2.08
CA LYS A 33 7.61 2.57 -0.71
C LYS A 33 8.03 4.03 -0.67
N ASP A 34 9.08 4.40 -1.41
CA ASP A 34 9.57 5.78 -1.42
C ASP A 34 8.51 6.75 -1.97
N ASP A 35 7.79 6.35 -3.02
CA ASP A 35 6.69 7.12 -3.61
C ASP A 35 5.48 7.24 -2.67
N VAL A 36 5.13 6.14 -1.98
CA VAL A 36 4.07 6.13 -0.95
C VAL A 36 4.43 7.09 0.18
N LEU A 37 5.66 7.06 0.69
CA LEU A 37 6.09 7.94 1.78
C LEU A 37 6.11 9.41 1.36
N ALA A 38 6.48 9.71 0.12
CA ALA A 38 6.42 11.06 -0.41
C ALA A 38 4.98 11.60 -0.45
N GLN A 39 4.01 10.79 -0.92
CA GLN A 39 2.60 11.15 -0.95
C GLN A 39 2.03 11.31 0.47
N VAL A 40 2.32 10.38 1.37
CA VAL A 40 1.90 10.48 2.78
C VAL A 40 2.45 11.75 3.43
N ALA A 41 3.71 12.09 3.18
CA ALA A 41 4.31 13.32 3.71
C ALA A 41 3.60 14.58 3.19
N GLU A 42 3.17 14.60 1.92
CA GLU A 42 2.40 15.70 1.35
C GLU A 42 1.01 15.82 1.99
N ILE A 43 0.30 14.71 2.14
CA ILE A 43 -1.02 14.63 2.80
C ILE A 43 -0.93 15.15 4.25
N ILE A 44 0.09 14.69 4.98
CA ILE A 44 0.37 15.13 6.36
C ILE A 44 0.66 16.63 6.41
N ALA A 45 1.46 17.15 5.46
CA ALA A 45 1.81 18.57 5.41
C ALA A 45 0.60 19.47 5.14
N GLN A 46 -0.41 18.95 4.42
CA GLN A 46 -1.70 19.61 4.21
C GLN A 46 -2.62 19.54 5.45
N GLY A 47 -2.23 18.79 6.49
CA GLY A 47 -3.01 18.61 7.72
C GLY A 47 -4.09 17.53 7.64
N ASN A 48 -4.14 16.79 6.53
CA ASN A 48 -5.12 15.75 6.22
C ASN A 48 -4.74 14.41 6.88
N ILE A 49 -4.49 14.45 8.20
CA ILE A 49 -4.22 13.25 8.99
C ILE A 49 -5.55 12.67 9.43
N GLU A 50 -6.02 11.70 8.66
CA GLU A 50 -7.23 10.91 8.89
C GLU A 50 -6.85 9.45 9.21
N PRO A 51 -7.75 8.64 9.80
CA PRO A 51 -7.45 7.24 10.13
C PRO A 51 -7.01 6.43 8.91
N ASP A 52 -7.55 6.73 7.74
CA ASP A 52 -7.25 6.03 6.49
C ASP A 52 -6.72 7.05 5.48
N LEU A 53 -5.53 6.81 4.95
CA LEU A 53 -4.92 7.62 3.89
C LEU A 53 -4.90 6.86 2.59
N SER A 54 -5.44 7.44 1.53
CA SER A 54 -5.33 6.92 0.17
C SER A 54 -4.12 7.54 -0.52
N VAL A 55 -3.23 6.69 -1.04
CA VAL A 55 -2.10 7.07 -1.90
C VAL A 55 -2.11 6.23 -3.17
N ASN A 56 -1.32 6.59 -4.17
CA ASN A 56 -1.21 5.82 -5.40
C ASN A 56 0.08 4.99 -5.43
N VAL A 57 -0.03 3.73 -5.85
CA VAL A 57 1.10 2.86 -6.16
C VAL A 57 1.15 2.65 -7.67
N THR A 58 2.31 2.90 -8.27
CA THR A 58 2.54 2.66 -9.70
C THR A 58 3.30 1.36 -9.86
N CYS A 59 2.74 0.43 -10.62
CA CYS A 59 3.29 -0.89 -10.90
C CYS A 59 3.64 -1.02 -12.38
N THR A 60 4.75 -1.66 -12.71
CA THR A 60 4.91 -2.28 -14.02
C THR A 60 3.92 -3.44 -14.19
N LYS A 61 3.72 -3.89 -15.43
CA LYS A 61 2.84 -5.04 -15.72
C LYS A 61 3.20 -6.30 -14.91
N ASP A 62 4.50 -6.57 -14.73
CA ASP A 62 4.97 -7.74 -13.98
C ASP A 62 4.80 -7.59 -12.46
N GLU A 63 4.84 -6.34 -11.96
CA GLU A 63 4.61 -6.04 -10.54
C GLU A 63 3.13 -6.00 -10.18
N ALA A 64 2.26 -5.56 -11.09
CA ALA A 64 0.83 -5.36 -10.85
C ALA A 64 0.13 -6.64 -10.34
N ARG A 65 0.48 -7.79 -10.93
CA ARG A 65 -0.03 -9.10 -10.49
C ARG A 65 0.31 -9.37 -9.04
N ASN A 66 1.59 -9.26 -8.68
CA ASN A 66 2.05 -9.58 -7.33
C ASN A 66 1.53 -8.55 -6.33
N TYR A 67 1.47 -7.27 -6.69
CA TYR A 67 0.90 -6.22 -5.86
C TYR A 67 -0.55 -6.51 -5.47
N LEU A 68 -1.40 -6.87 -6.43
CA LEU A 68 -2.81 -7.21 -6.19
C LEU A 68 -2.94 -8.45 -5.31
N LEU A 69 -2.22 -9.52 -5.64
CA LEU A 69 -2.29 -10.76 -4.87
C LEU A 69 -1.83 -10.56 -3.41
N LEU A 70 -0.75 -9.79 -3.20
CA LEU A 70 -0.18 -9.56 -1.87
C LEU A 70 -1.01 -8.58 -1.01
N ASN A 71 -1.50 -7.49 -1.59
CA ASN A 71 -2.14 -6.41 -0.82
C ASN A 71 -3.67 -6.46 -0.86
N PHE A 72 -4.27 -6.88 -1.97
CA PHE A 72 -5.73 -6.90 -2.13
C PHE A 72 -6.32 -8.26 -1.73
N PHE A 73 -5.74 -9.35 -2.23
CA PHE A 73 -6.20 -10.70 -1.91
C PHE A 73 -5.54 -11.27 -0.63
N GLY A 74 -4.45 -10.66 -0.15
CA GLY A 74 -3.80 -11.04 1.11
C GLY A 74 -2.99 -12.34 1.06
N TYR A 75 -2.60 -12.79 -0.14
CA TYR A 75 -1.67 -13.91 -0.29
C TYR A 75 -0.30 -13.57 0.31
N SER A 76 0.39 -14.58 0.81
CA SER A 76 1.80 -14.49 1.18
C SER A 76 2.72 -14.68 -0.04
N GLU A 77 3.97 -14.22 0.05
CA GLU A 77 4.97 -14.50 -1.00
C GLU A 77 5.18 -16.00 -1.27
N GLU A 78 4.98 -16.85 -0.26
CA GLU A 78 5.10 -18.31 -0.40
C GLU A 78 3.96 -18.88 -1.24
N GLU A 79 2.74 -18.36 -1.07
CA GLU A 79 1.57 -18.82 -1.83
C GLU A 79 1.60 -18.39 -3.30
N LEU A 80 2.31 -17.31 -3.63
CA LEU A 80 2.44 -16.82 -5.01
C LEU A 80 3.09 -17.82 -5.98
N ALA A 81 3.78 -18.84 -5.47
CA ALA A 81 4.46 -19.84 -6.29
C ALA A 81 3.49 -20.81 -6.97
N ASP A 82 2.48 -21.30 -6.25
CA ASP A 82 1.64 -22.41 -6.70
C ASP A 82 0.32 -22.60 -5.91
N GLN A 83 -0.06 -21.68 -5.03
CA GLN A 83 -1.23 -21.82 -4.15
C GLN A 83 -2.32 -20.77 -4.40
N ILE A 84 -2.27 -20.05 -5.52
CA ILE A 84 -3.26 -19.03 -5.88
C ILE A 84 -4.52 -19.71 -6.45
N GLU A 85 -5.69 -19.28 -5.96
CA GLU A 85 -6.96 -19.74 -6.52
C GLU A 85 -7.15 -19.26 -7.97
N ALA A 86 -7.64 -20.14 -8.84
CA ALA A 86 -7.78 -19.81 -10.26
C ALA A 86 -8.81 -18.70 -10.54
N SER A 87 -9.77 -18.49 -9.63
CA SER A 87 -10.68 -17.34 -9.67
C SER A 87 -9.94 -16.03 -9.48
N ASP A 88 -9.07 -15.98 -8.48
CA ASP A 88 -8.33 -14.77 -8.10
C ASP A 88 -7.28 -14.44 -9.15
N GLU A 89 -6.58 -15.45 -9.68
CA GLU A 89 -5.65 -15.28 -10.80
C GLU A 89 -6.34 -14.68 -12.04
N LYS A 90 -7.58 -15.09 -12.31
CA LYS A 90 -8.37 -14.55 -13.40
C LYS A 90 -8.79 -13.11 -13.13
N GLU A 91 -9.29 -12.83 -11.94
CA GLU A 91 -9.70 -11.47 -11.55
C GLU A 91 -8.52 -10.49 -11.64
N VAL A 92 -7.35 -10.88 -11.13
CA VAL A 92 -6.12 -10.09 -11.27
C VAL A 92 -5.75 -9.85 -12.74
N ALA A 93 -5.88 -10.85 -13.60
CA ALA A 93 -5.58 -10.70 -15.02
C ALA A 93 -6.55 -9.75 -15.73
N ASP A 94 -7.84 -9.84 -15.41
CA ASP A 94 -8.90 -8.99 -15.96
C ASP A 94 -8.69 -7.53 -15.51
N GLU A 95 -8.47 -7.29 -14.21
CA GLU A 95 -8.18 -5.96 -13.65
C GLU A 95 -6.94 -5.30 -14.29
N ILE A 96 -5.85 -6.05 -14.43
CA ILE A 96 -4.63 -5.55 -15.09
C ILE A 96 -4.88 -5.24 -16.57
N ALA A 97 -5.69 -6.05 -17.26
CA ALA A 97 -6.02 -5.82 -18.66
C ALA A 97 -6.83 -4.53 -18.83
N GLU A 98 -7.77 -4.23 -17.93
CA GLU A 98 -8.55 -2.99 -17.94
C GLU A 98 -7.69 -1.76 -17.66
N LEU A 99 -6.81 -1.82 -16.64
CA LEU A 99 -5.94 -0.69 -16.28
C LEU A 99 -4.88 -0.37 -17.35
N LEU A 100 -4.41 -1.39 -18.07
CA LEU A 100 -3.44 -1.24 -19.15
C LEU A 100 -4.09 -1.04 -20.53
N GLU A 101 -5.43 -0.96 -20.60
CA GLU A 101 -6.13 -0.67 -21.84
C GLU A 101 -5.68 0.69 -22.40
N GLY A 102 -5.61 0.80 -23.74
CA GLY A 102 -5.15 2.03 -24.40
C GLY A 102 -3.63 2.19 -24.49
N GLY A 103 -2.85 1.20 -24.06
CA GLY A 103 -1.40 1.16 -24.27
C GLY A 103 -0.57 1.77 -23.13
N ASN A 104 -1.14 1.84 -21.92
CA ASN A 104 -0.39 2.24 -20.73
C ASN A 104 0.69 1.18 -20.42
N GLU A 105 1.88 1.63 -20.05
CA GLU A 105 3.00 0.75 -19.68
C GLU A 105 3.00 0.41 -18.18
N VAL A 106 2.21 1.14 -17.39
CA VAL A 106 2.12 1.03 -15.93
C VAL A 106 0.65 1.01 -15.49
N ALA A 107 0.38 0.24 -14.44
CA ALA A 107 -0.89 0.24 -13.74
C ALA A 107 -0.76 1.11 -12.48
N VAL A 108 -1.78 1.93 -12.19
CA VAL A 108 -1.82 2.77 -10.99
C VAL A 108 -2.96 2.27 -10.12
N PHE A 109 -2.64 1.92 -8.88
CA PHE A 109 -3.60 1.42 -7.90
C PHE A 109 -3.75 2.41 -6.75
N GLU A 110 -4.97 2.61 -6.28
CA GLU A 110 -5.19 3.23 -4.98
C GLU A 110 -4.75 2.26 -3.88
N HIS A 111 -3.95 2.75 -2.95
CA HIS A 111 -3.38 2.02 -1.83
C HIS A 111 -3.79 2.70 -0.54
N GLU A 112 -4.53 1.99 0.29
CA GLU A 112 -5.01 2.50 1.57
C GLU A 112 -4.01 2.21 2.69
N ILE A 113 -3.73 3.22 3.51
CA ILE A 113 -2.86 3.11 4.68
C ILE A 113 -3.68 3.45 5.92
N ALA A 114 -3.89 2.43 6.75
CA ALA A 114 -4.55 2.59 8.05
C ALA A 114 -3.57 3.18 9.08
N LEU A 115 -3.65 4.49 9.31
CA LEU A 115 -2.91 5.15 10.39
C LEU A 115 -3.30 4.59 11.75
N GLN A 116 -2.31 4.44 12.61
CA GLN A 116 -2.53 3.88 13.93
C GLN A 116 -2.97 4.96 14.92
N SER A 117 -3.85 4.58 15.84
CA SER A 117 -4.20 5.43 16.98
C SER A 117 -3.09 5.38 18.03
N CYS A 118 -2.98 6.42 18.86
CA CYS A 118 -2.11 6.38 20.02
C CYS A 118 -2.86 6.82 21.28
N VAL A 119 -2.59 6.16 22.40
CA VAL A 119 -3.22 6.43 23.71
C VAL A 119 -2.52 7.57 24.46
N ASP A 120 -1.20 7.71 24.27
CA ASP A 120 -0.39 8.69 24.96
C ASP A 120 -0.12 9.90 24.05
N CYS A 121 -1.10 10.79 24.01
CA CYS A 121 -1.09 12.00 23.18
C CYS A 121 -0.38 13.18 23.87
N GLY A 122 0.27 12.94 25.01
CA GLY A 122 0.94 13.99 25.79
C GLY A 122 -0.04 15.00 26.40
N VAL A 123 -1.28 14.59 26.69
CA VAL A 123 -2.17 15.39 27.54
C VAL A 123 -1.69 15.19 28.98
N SER A 124 -0.86 16.12 29.46
CA SER A 124 -0.78 16.32 30.91
C SER A 124 -2.14 16.84 31.36
N GLU A 125 -2.75 16.18 32.34
CA GLU A 125 -3.97 16.60 33.06
C GLU A 125 -3.99 18.10 33.39
#